data_AF-A0A0V0H0I2-F1
#
_entry.id   AF-A0A0V0H0I2-F1
#
_cell.length_a   1.000
_cell.length_b   1.000
_cell.length_c   1.000
_cell.angle_alpha   90.00
_cell.angle_beta   90.00
_cell.angle_gamma   90.00
#
_symmetry.space_group_name_H-M   'P 1'
#
loop_
_entity.id
_entity.type
_entity.pdbx_description
1 polymer ?
#
loop_
_entity_poly.entity_id
_entity_poly.type
_entity_poly.pdbx_seq_one_letter_code
_entity_poly.pdbx_strand_id
1 'polypeptide(L)' 'MKWRLTSGVSCDKKLSPELKGKFYRVVVRPIMLYGAECWPIKNSHTQKMKVAEMRMLRWMCG' A
#
# COMPACT_ATOMS: atom_id res chain seq x y z
N MET A 1 -9.91 10.77 7.10
CA MET A 1 -9.89 9.57 6.23
C MET A 1 -10.03 8.34 7.11
N LYS A 2 -11.11 7.55 6.96
CA LYS A 2 -11.49 6.50 7.93
C LYS A 2 -10.71 5.21 7.64
N TRP A 3 -9.45 5.15 8.07
CA TRP A 3 -8.50 4.05 7.79
C TRP A 3 -9.06 2.63 8.09
N ARG A 4 -9.98 2.54 9.06
CA ARG A 4 -10.66 1.29 9.43
C ARG A 4 -11.60 0.74 8.35
N LEU A 5 -12.20 1.61 7.52
CA LEU A 5 -13.03 1.16 6.40
C LEU A 5 -12.14 0.68 5.25
N THR A 6 -11.02 1.36 5.04
CA THR A 6 -10.07 1.03 3.98
C THR A 6 -9.28 -0.25 4.26
N SER A 7 -9.02 -0.57 5.54
CA SER A 7 -8.42 -1.85 5.92
C SER A 7 -9.35 -3.04 5.67
N GLY A 8 -10.67 -2.85 5.79
CA GLY A 8 -11.66 -3.88 5.45
C GLY A 8 -11.53 -4.31 3.99
N VAL A 9 -11.51 -3.33 3.07
CA VAL A 9 -11.32 -3.55 1.62
C VAL A 9 -9.97 -4.23 1.30
N SER A 10 -8.93 -3.96 2.08
CA SER A 10 -7.62 -4.60 1.91
C SER A 10 -7.61 -6.06 2.41
N CYS A 11 -8.21 -6.33 3.56
CA CYS A 11 -8.25 -7.65 4.19
C CYS A 11 -9.39 -8.55 3.70
N ASP A 12 -10.36 -8.00 2.96
CA ASP A 12 -11.49 -8.76 2.44
C ASP A 12 -11.03 -9.75 1.37
N LYS A 13 -11.18 -11.04 1.68
CA LYS A 13 -10.86 -12.14 0.75
C LYS A 13 -11.82 -12.20 -0.45
N LYS A 14 -12.99 -11.55 -0.35
CA LYS A 14 -14.03 -11.52 -1.38
C LYS A 14 -13.74 -10.54 -2.52
N LEU A 15 -12.76 -9.64 -2.34
CA LEU A 15 -12.42 -8.65 -3.35
C LEU A 15 -11.42 -9.19 -4.35
N SER A 16 -11.65 -8.92 -5.63
CA SER A 16 -10.77 -9.40 -6.69
C SER A 16 -9.37 -8.78 -6.55
N PRO A 17 -8.32 -9.51 -6.97
CA PRO A 17 -6.95 -9.00 -6.98
C PRO A 17 -6.80 -7.69 -7.76
N GLU A 18 -7.57 -7.50 -8.84
CA GLU A 18 -7.56 -6.26 -9.62
C GLU A 18 -8.08 -5.06 -8.83
N LEU A 19 -9.14 -5.26 -8.04
CA LEU A 19 -9.70 -4.20 -7.21
C LEU A 19 -8.74 -3.83 -6.08
N LYS A 20 -8.10 -4.83 -5.46
CA LYS A 20 -7.02 -4.63 -4.47
C LYS A 20 -5.82 -3.90 -5.09
N GLY A 21 -5.46 -4.19 -6.33
CA GLY A 21 -4.41 -3.48 -7.06
C GLY A 21 -4.73 -2.01 -7.32
N LYS A 22 -5.96 -1.70 -7.76
CA LYS A 22 -6.43 -0.31 -7.92
C LYS A 22 -6.45 0.44 -6.58
N PHE A 23 -6.95 -0.22 -5.54
CA PHE A 23 -6.99 0.33 -4.18
C PHE A 23 -5.60 0.62 -3.63
N TYR A 24 -4.66 -0.29 -3.84
CA TYR A 24 -3.27 -0.12 -3.47
C TYR A 24 -2.66 1.13 -4.12
N ARG A 25 -2.84 1.29 -5.44
CA ARG A 25 -2.28 2.43 -6.19
C ARG A 25 -2.88 3.78 -5.79
N VAL A 26 -4.18 3.81 -5.47
CA VAL A 26 -4.92 5.05 -5.21
C VAL A 26 -4.90 5.46 -3.74
N VAL A 27 -4.84 4.51 -2.80
CA VAL A 27 -4.97 4.79 -1.36
C VAL A 27 -3.68 4.46 -0.61
N VAL A 28 -3.14 3.26 -0.78
CA VAL A 28 -2.00 2.79 0.02
C VAL A 28 -0.71 3.49 -0.37
N ARG A 29 -0.44 3.60 -1.68
CA ARG A 29 0.79 4.21 -2.20
C ARG A 29 0.93 5.69 -1.85
N PRO A 30 -0.11 6.55 -1.96
CA PRO A 30 -0.02 7.93 -1.50
C PRO A 30 0.16 8.07 0.02
N ILE A 31 -0.48 7.21 0.83
CA ILE A 31 -0.30 7.23 2.30
C ILE A 31 1.15 6.87 2.68
N MET A 32 1.71 5.86 2.00
CA MET A 32 3.11 5.48 2.16
C MET A 32 4.07 6.59 1.74
N LEU A 33 3.80 7.27 0.62
CA LEU A 33 4.60 8.39 0.15
C LEU A 33 4.51 9.59 1.09
N TYR A 34 3.31 9.93 1.56
CA TYR A 34 3.10 10.99 2.55
C TYR A 34 3.86 10.72 3.85
N GLY A 35 3.86 9.46 4.32
CA GLY A 35 4.68 9.06 5.47
C GLY A 35 6.19 9.18 5.21
N ALA A 36 6.63 9.02 3.95
CA ALA A 36 8.02 9.15 3.54
C ALA A 36 8.47 10.59 3.27
N GLU A 37 7.55 11.51 2.92
CA GLU A 37 7.84 12.95 2.74
C GLU A 37 8.35 13.61 4.02
N CYS A 38 8.00 13.06 5.19
CA CYS A 38 8.53 13.49 6.49
C CYS A 38 9.96 12.98 6.80
N TRP A 39 10.55 12.14 5.95
CA TRP A 39 11.92 11.62 6.09
C TRP A 39 12.79 12.07 4.92
N PRO A 40 14.10 12.31 5.06
CA PRO A 40 14.94 12.64 3.90
C PRO A 40 14.99 11.44 2.93
N ILE A 41 14.21 11.53 1.84
CA ILE A 41 14.10 10.50 0.81
C ILE A 41 15.43 10.43 0.03
N LYS A 42 16.35 9.60 0.51
CA LYS A 42 17.46 9.08 -0.29
C LYS A 42 16.97 7.96 -1.22
N ASN A 43 17.59 7.77 -2.39
CA ASN A 43 17.26 6.69 -3.35
C ASN A 43 17.20 5.28 -2.73
N SER A 44 17.94 5.04 -1.65
CA SER A 44 17.88 3.81 -0.87
C SER A 44 16.52 3.56 -0.18
N HIS A 45 15.79 4.62 0.20
CA HIS A 45 14.45 4.52 0.76
C HIS A 45 13.44 4.14 -0.32
N THR A 46 13.56 4.64 -1.55
CA THR A 46 12.67 4.27 -2.66
C THR A 46 12.74 2.77 -2.95
N GLN A 47 13.94 2.18 -2.92
CA GLN A 47 14.14 0.74 -3.07
C GLN A 47 13.45 -0.04 -1.93
N LYS A 48 13.65 0.40 -0.67
CA LYS A 48 13.01 -0.22 0.50
C LYS A 48 11.48 -0.11 0.47
N MET A 49 10.96 1.04 0.02
CA MET A 49 9.53 1.25 -0.17
C MET A 49 8.99 0.28 -1.21
N LYS A 50 9.62 0.14 -2.39
CA LYS A 50 9.24 -0.86 -3.41
C LYS A 50 9.20 -2.29 -2.87
N VAL A 51 10.18 -2.67 -2.04
CA VAL A 51 10.19 -4.00 -1.41
C VAL A 51 9.03 -4.16 -0.43
N ALA A 52 8.75 -3.13 0.38
CA ALA A 52 7.60 -3.13 1.28
C ALA A 52 6.26 -3.18 0.51
N GLU A 53 6.14 -2.44 -0.61
CA GLU A 53 4.98 -2.47 -1.52
C GLU A 53 4.71 -3.90 -2.01
N MET A 54 5.73 -4.55 -2.58
CA MET A 54 5.60 -5.91 -3.10
C MET A 54 5.27 -6.92 -2.01
N ARG A 55 5.80 -6.75 -0.79
CA ARG A 55 5.52 -7.64 0.34
C ARG A 55 4.08 -7.49 0.82
N MET A 56 3.54 -6.26 0.88
CA MET A 56 2.14 -6.01 1.23
C MET A 56 1.18 -6.51 0.15
N LEU A 57 1.47 -6.27 -1.13
CA LEU A 57 0.68 -6.80 -2.24
C LEU A 57 0.59 -8.33 -2.21
N ARG A 58 1.72 -9.00 -1.94
CA ARG A 58 1.74 -10.47 -1.79
C ARG A 58 0.95 -10.97 -0.58
N TRP A 59 0.91 -10.20 0.51
CA TRP A 59 0.11 -10.54 1.69
C TRP A 59 -1.39 -10.35 1.47
N MET A 60 -1.78 -9.33 0.68
CA MET A 60 -3.19 -9.06 0.37
C MET A 60 -3.78 -10.00 -0.70
N CYS A 61 -2.94 -10.49 -1.60
CA CYS A 61 -3.32 -11.35 -2.73
C CYS A 61 -2.93 -12.83 -2.54
N GLY A 62 -2.36 -13.19 -1.38
CA GLY A 62 -2.01 -14.56 -1.00
C GLY A 62 -3.18 -15.36 -0.46
#